data_AF-A0A5C5Y707-F1
#
_entry.id   AF-A0A5C5Y707-F1
#
_cell.length_a   1.000
_cell.length_b   1.000
_cell.length_c   1.000
_cell.angle_alpha   90.00
_cell.angle_beta   90.00
_cell.angle_gamma   90.00
#
_symmetry.space_group_name_H-M   'P 1'
#
loop_
_entity.id
_entity.type
_entity.pdbx_description
1 polymer ?
#
loop_
_entity_poly.entity_id
_entity_poly.type
_entity_poly.pdbx_seq_one_letter_code
_entity_poly.pdbx_strand_id
1 'polypeptide(L)'
;MSLLRPLSLLLVVCLFAGCGDDRDLVREIQASRQARVQTESKQDHLGEAFSLLQRLVELNPTRAQQQIRFHLNQWLQTRGDVPASVTPEIVSTLRGVVPQEVLDEQIGGTNFVGGDVKHLRDAYLFRQIVQWVDRPGETDPLWMSWFEDGAGGLDPDSLDSLQTASRLFDWTVRNVALQPRVLTQPAPEPPPLPEGLEFRGAGYRQSDYETIWRGTGDGLQRAGVFEQLCRQAGLAAAILAVPSDDSGRLTPWAVGVMIGDEVYLFEPELGLPIPGPDQVGIATLKQARRDESVLRRLKVPGFFDYPFDKADVQQVTAMLNLMPEAIATRMKLLQESLTGQRRMTLYVDADESSERWDAIAGVAGARWWPVPIQAEIYRAAMENQSMRDPFFAFWYQSQWLIMDAQAEMPQMLSQGRWRHLHGEFSDDEDDLTEGARTLYLSQRAPEFEIADLRIDLELQKAYGLRRELGMDNQQFEAQIAQVQSLMRQGKRTATYWLSLVQYDDGRIETARNWFDKRVLDPAQPTPWEPAARYNLARTEEQLGQTEAAVKLLKTVGDPQEQGNRIRARLIGRD
;
A
#
# COMPACT_ATOMS: atom_id res chain seq x y z
N MET A 1 9.15 0.55 -105.40
CA MET A 1 10.36 -0.03 -104.78
C MET A 1 9.99 -0.40 -103.35
N SER A 2 9.15 -1.42 -103.16
CA SER A 2 9.41 -2.87 -103.25
C SER A 2 9.89 -3.41 -101.91
N LEU A 3 9.35 -4.46 -101.31
CA LEU A 3 8.27 -5.44 -101.56
C LEU A 3 8.13 -6.17 -100.19
N LEU A 4 6.94 -6.27 -99.59
CA LEU A 4 6.08 -7.47 -99.54
C LEU A 4 6.63 -8.74 -98.83
N ARG A 5 5.93 -9.08 -97.71
CA ARG A 5 5.63 -10.35 -96.95
C ARG A 5 5.86 -11.72 -97.64
N PRO A 6 5.93 -12.92 -96.95
CA PRO A 6 4.92 -13.49 -96.00
C PRO A 6 5.44 -14.34 -94.79
N LEU A 7 4.67 -14.52 -93.69
CA LEU A 7 3.78 -15.67 -93.32
C LEU A 7 4.48 -17.04 -93.53
N SER A 8 4.73 -17.96 -92.57
CA SER A 8 3.84 -18.62 -91.60
C SER A 8 4.66 -19.64 -90.76
N LEU A 9 4.36 -19.89 -89.46
CA LEU A 9 4.03 -21.24 -88.90
C LEU A 9 3.76 -21.23 -87.37
N LEU A 10 2.60 -21.82 -87.02
CA LEU A 10 2.14 -22.52 -85.80
C LEU A 10 2.78 -22.30 -84.39
N LEU A 11 1.99 -21.72 -83.49
CA LEU A 11 1.32 -22.35 -82.33
C LEU A 11 2.01 -23.54 -81.60
N VAL A 12 2.49 -23.32 -80.36
CA VAL A 12 2.23 -24.21 -79.19
C VAL A 12 2.22 -23.35 -77.91
N VAL A 13 1.12 -23.44 -77.18
CA VAL A 13 0.95 -22.97 -75.80
C VAL A 13 1.71 -23.91 -74.87
N CYS A 14 2.60 -23.37 -74.04
CA CYS A 14 2.99 -23.99 -72.77
C CYS A 14 2.92 -22.92 -71.67
N LEU A 15 1.77 -22.87 -71.00
CA LEU A 15 1.64 -22.35 -69.63
C LEU A 15 2.55 -23.19 -68.73
N PHE A 16 3.65 -22.62 -68.25
CA PHE A 16 4.30 -23.13 -67.04
C PHE A 16 3.92 -22.21 -65.87
N ALA A 17 2.93 -22.67 -65.13
CA ALA A 17 2.58 -22.16 -63.80
C ALA A 17 3.73 -22.48 -62.83
N GLY A 18 4.34 -21.43 -62.27
CA GLY A 18 5.21 -21.52 -61.09
C GLY A 18 4.41 -21.27 -59.81
N CYS A 19 3.48 -22.17 -59.47
CA CYS A 19 2.87 -22.22 -58.14
C CYS A 19 3.78 -23.04 -57.22
N GLY A 20 4.92 -22.49 -56.81
CA GLY A 20 5.93 -23.20 -56.01
C GLY A 20 6.34 -22.53 -54.71
N ASP A 21 6.22 -21.20 -54.58
CA ASP A 21 6.94 -20.46 -53.52
C ASP A 21 6.04 -20.03 -52.34
N ASP A 22 4.78 -19.69 -52.59
CA ASP A 22 3.87 -19.20 -51.53
C ASP A 22 3.49 -20.27 -50.50
N ARG A 23 3.49 -21.55 -50.88
CA ARG A 23 3.12 -22.65 -49.97
C ARG A 23 4.25 -22.99 -48.99
N ASP A 24 5.50 -22.86 -49.41
CA ASP A 24 6.65 -23.12 -48.58
C ASP A 24 6.90 -21.94 -47.63
N LEU A 25 6.71 -20.70 -48.09
CA LEU A 25 6.71 -19.51 -47.23
C LEU A 25 5.60 -19.57 -46.16
N VAL A 26 4.37 -19.97 -46.53
CA VAL A 26 3.27 -20.13 -45.57
C VAL A 26 3.54 -21.26 -44.58
N ARG A 27 4.12 -22.38 -45.02
CA ARG A 27 4.53 -23.48 -44.12
C ARG A 27 5.66 -23.07 -43.19
N GLU A 28 6.62 -22.29 -43.65
CA GLU A 28 7.72 -21.78 -42.83
C GLU A 28 7.22 -20.76 -41.79
N ILE A 29 6.31 -19.87 -42.18
CA ILE A 29 5.63 -18.95 -41.24
C ILE A 29 4.79 -19.75 -40.24
N GLN A 30 4.07 -20.79 -40.67
CA GLN A 30 3.28 -21.64 -39.78
C GLN A 30 4.15 -22.49 -38.85
N ALA A 31 5.27 -23.02 -39.34
CA ALA A 31 6.23 -23.79 -38.56
C ALA A 31 6.99 -22.90 -37.57
N SER A 32 7.37 -21.67 -37.97
CA SER A 32 7.96 -20.66 -37.09
C SER A 32 6.95 -20.21 -36.02
N ARG A 33 5.68 -19.99 -36.39
CA ARG A 33 4.60 -19.71 -35.43
C ARG A 33 4.36 -20.90 -34.50
N GLN A 34 4.32 -22.13 -35.00
CA GLN A 34 4.16 -23.32 -34.16
C GLN A 34 5.35 -23.53 -33.23
N ALA A 35 6.58 -23.36 -33.71
CA ALA A 35 7.77 -23.44 -32.88
C ALA A 35 7.79 -22.33 -31.81
N ARG A 36 7.41 -21.10 -32.18
CA ARG A 36 7.27 -19.99 -31.24
C ARG A 36 6.18 -20.25 -30.20
N VAL A 37 5.00 -20.68 -30.61
CA VAL A 37 3.90 -21.08 -29.72
C VAL A 37 4.30 -22.25 -28.83
N GLN A 38 5.10 -23.20 -29.33
CA GLN A 38 5.57 -24.35 -28.56
C GLN A 38 6.72 -24.00 -27.58
N THR A 39 7.52 -22.98 -27.90
CA THR A 39 8.51 -22.40 -26.99
C THR A 39 7.84 -21.50 -25.93
N GLU A 40 6.88 -20.68 -26.33
CA GLU A 40 6.03 -19.86 -25.44
C GLU A 40 5.19 -20.77 -24.52
N SER A 41 4.61 -21.87 -25.02
CA SER A 41 3.87 -22.84 -24.19
C SER A 41 4.73 -23.61 -23.19
N LYS A 42 6.06 -23.59 -23.32
CA LYS A 42 7.01 -24.20 -22.37
C LYS A 42 7.49 -23.21 -21.31
N GLN A 43 7.23 -21.92 -21.46
CA GLN A 43 7.66 -20.90 -20.52
C GLN A 43 6.71 -20.85 -19.30
N ASP A 44 7.26 -20.81 -18.09
CA ASP A 44 6.48 -20.55 -16.86
C ASP A 44 6.10 -19.06 -16.81
N HIS A 45 5.13 -18.65 -17.62
CA HIS A 45 4.68 -17.25 -17.67
C HIS A 45 4.23 -16.73 -16.30
N LEU A 46 3.65 -17.58 -15.45
CA LEU A 46 3.27 -17.20 -14.10
C LEU A 46 4.52 -16.94 -13.26
N GLY A 47 5.53 -17.80 -13.34
CA GLY A 47 6.83 -17.58 -12.69
C GLY A 47 7.52 -16.29 -13.10
N GLU A 48 7.51 -15.96 -14.40
CA GLU A 48 8.06 -14.71 -14.90
C GLU A 48 7.33 -13.48 -14.36
N ALA A 49 5.99 -13.50 -14.34
CA ALA A 49 5.20 -12.41 -13.76
C ALA A 49 5.55 -12.19 -12.28
N PHE A 50 5.74 -13.27 -11.52
CA PHE A 50 6.14 -13.20 -10.11
C PHE A 50 7.59 -12.73 -9.92
N SER A 51 8.52 -13.15 -10.77
CA SER A 51 9.90 -12.68 -10.74
C SER A 51 9.98 -11.16 -10.98
N LEU A 52 9.16 -10.65 -11.91
CA LEU A 52 9.03 -9.22 -12.18
C LEU A 52 8.41 -8.45 -10.99
N LEU A 53 7.45 -9.04 -10.28
CA LEU A 53 6.86 -8.44 -9.08
C LEU A 53 7.88 -8.30 -7.95
N GLN A 54 8.65 -9.35 -7.69
CA GLN A 54 9.68 -9.34 -6.63
C GLN A 54 10.73 -8.24 -6.83
N ARG A 55 11.02 -7.91 -8.10
CA ARG A 55 12.03 -6.93 -8.50
C ARG A 55 11.43 -5.60 -8.93
N LEU A 56 10.15 -5.35 -8.67
CA LEU A 56 9.41 -4.23 -9.29
C LEU A 56 10.10 -2.88 -9.09
N VAL A 57 10.69 -2.65 -7.91
CA VAL A 57 11.37 -1.40 -7.54
C VAL A 57 12.73 -1.22 -8.24
N GLU A 58 13.36 -2.31 -8.70
CA GLU A 58 14.61 -2.28 -9.48
C GLU A 58 14.36 -1.98 -10.96
N LEU A 59 13.12 -2.18 -11.42
CA LEU A 59 12.75 -2.15 -12.83
C LEU A 59 12.16 -0.80 -13.21
N ASN A 60 12.19 -0.51 -14.52
CA ASN A 60 11.39 0.60 -15.04
C ASN A 60 9.89 0.27 -14.85
N PRO A 61 9.12 1.09 -14.12
CA PRO A 61 7.78 0.73 -13.67
C PRO A 61 6.80 0.51 -14.84
N THR A 62 6.85 1.35 -15.87
CA THR A 62 5.98 1.23 -17.05
C THR A 62 6.27 -0.05 -17.82
N ARG A 63 7.55 -0.37 -18.04
CA ARG A 63 7.94 -1.60 -18.75
C ARG A 63 7.62 -2.84 -17.93
N ALA A 64 7.89 -2.83 -16.63
CA ALA A 64 7.57 -3.94 -15.73
C ALA A 64 6.06 -4.24 -15.73
N GLN A 65 5.21 -3.22 -15.62
CA GLN A 65 3.76 -3.40 -15.68
C GLN A 65 3.30 -3.99 -17.02
N GLN A 66 3.84 -3.50 -18.13
CA GLN A 66 3.53 -4.03 -19.46
C GLN A 66 3.94 -5.50 -19.61
N GLN A 67 5.12 -5.86 -19.10
CA GLN A 67 5.63 -7.23 -19.15
C GLN A 67 4.82 -8.17 -18.25
N ILE A 68 4.51 -7.78 -17.01
CA ILE A 68 3.66 -8.56 -16.10
C ILE A 68 2.31 -8.83 -16.78
N ARG A 69 1.67 -7.79 -17.32
CA ARG A 69 0.39 -7.95 -18.05
C ARG A 69 0.51 -8.88 -19.25
N PHE A 70 1.62 -8.81 -19.99
CA PHE A 70 1.89 -9.72 -21.10
C PHE A 70 1.95 -11.16 -20.62
N HIS A 71 2.76 -11.45 -19.59
CA HIS A 71 2.92 -12.79 -19.04
C HIS A 71 1.61 -13.34 -18.47
N LEU A 72 0.83 -12.53 -17.75
CA LEU A 72 -0.49 -12.92 -17.24
C LEU A 72 -1.46 -13.30 -18.36
N ASN A 73 -1.50 -12.52 -19.46
CA ASN A 73 -2.37 -12.83 -20.59
C ASN A 73 -1.90 -14.03 -21.40
N GLN A 74 -0.58 -14.26 -21.53
CA GLN A 74 -0.06 -15.49 -22.14
C GLN A 74 -0.41 -16.72 -21.30
N TRP A 75 -0.24 -16.63 -19.98
CA TRP A 75 -0.67 -17.67 -19.06
C TRP A 75 -2.17 -17.96 -19.20
N LEU A 76 -3.00 -16.91 -19.27
CA LEU A 76 -4.45 -17.06 -19.40
C LEU A 76 -4.86 -17.78 -20.70
N GLN A 77 -4.18 -17.50 -21.82
CA GLN A 77 -4.44 -18.19 -23.10
C GLN A 77 -4.21 -19.70 -23.01
N THR A 78 -3.33 -20.18 -22.13
CA THR A 78 -3.11 -21.62 -21.92
C THR A 78 -4.27 -22.31 -21.18
N ARG A 79 -5.16 -21.55 -20.54
CA ARG A 79 -6.29 -22.06 -19.74
C ARG A 79 -7.59 -22.23 -20.53
N GLY A 80 -7.68 -21.64 -21.72
CA GLY A 80 -8.89 -21.64 -22.55
C GLY A 80 -9.86 -20.52 -22.18
N ASP A 81 -11.15 -20.73 -22.41
CA ASP A 81 -12.18 -19.70 -22.23
C ASP A 81 -12.36 -19.35 -20.75
N VAL A 82 -12.29 -18.05 -20.46
CA VAL A 82 -12.58 -17.48 -19.14
C VAL A 82 -14.08 -17.22 -19.04
N PRO A 83 -14.77 -17.78 -18.03
CA PRO A 83 -16.18 -17.45 -17.79
C PRO A 83 -16.36 -15.95 -17.59
N ALA A 84 -17.46 -15.39 -18.11
CA ALA A 84 -17.81 -14.01 -17.89
C ALA A 84 -18.01 -13.74 -16.38
N SER A 85 -17.56 -12.58 -15.92
CA SER A 85 -17.80 -12.16 -14.55
C SER A 85 -19.25 -11.83 -14.31
N VAL A 86 -19.79 -12.36 -13.20
CA VAL A 86 -21.09 -11.96 -12.68
C VAL A 86 -20.85 -10.73 -11.83
N THR A 87 -21.54 -9.64 -12.14
CA THR A 87 -21.44 -8.39 -11.36
C THR A 87 -22.23 -8.55 -10.05
N PRO A 88 -21.57 -8.54 -8.88
CA PRO A 88 -22.24 -8.65 -7.57
C PRO A 88 -23.17 -7.47 -7.31
N GLU A 89 -24.17 -7.65 -6.44
CA GLU A 89 -25.17 -6.60 -6.14
C GLU A 89 -24.51 -5.37 -5.52
N ILE A 90 -23.48 -5.56 -4.70
CA ILE A 90 -22.75 -4.49 -4.02
C ILE A 90 -22.11 -3.47 -4.97
N VAL A 91 -21.84 -3.84 -6.24
CA VAL A 91 -21.31 -2.90 -7.25
C VAL A 91 -22.30 -1.77 -7.54
N SER A 92 -23.61 -1.99 -7.32
CA SER A 92 -24.62 -0.94 -7.43
C SER A 92 -24.39 0.22 -6.44
N THR A 93 -23.66 -0.02 -5.34
CA THR A 93 -23.30 1.02 -4.35
C THR A 93 -22.24 2.00 -4.87
N LEU A 94 -21.58 1.69 -5.99
CA LEU A 94 -20.62 2.57 -6.68
C LEU A 94 -21.25 3.49 -7.74
N ARG A 95 -22.57 3.39 -7.97
CA ARG A 95 -23.26 4.25 -8.93
C ARG A 95 -23.07 5.72 -8.56
N GLY A 96 -22.61 6.52 -9.53
CA GLY A 96 -22.31 7.94 -9.34
C GLY A 96 -20.91 8.23 -8.81
N VAL A 97 -20.15 7.21 -8.38
CA VAL A 97 -18.73 7.33 -8.01
C VAL A 97 -17.84 6.94 -9.20
N VAL A 98 -18.20 5.86 -9.91
CA VAL A 98 -17.47 5.35 -11.07
C VAL A 98 -18.42 5.25 -12.27
N PRO A 99 -18.00 5.68 -13.47
CA PRO A 99 -18.76 5.43 -14.70
C PRO A 99 -18.98 3.93 -14.94
N GLN A 100 -20.17 3.56 -15.39
CA GLN A 100 -20.53 2.15 -15.59
C GLN A 100 -19.61 1.47 -16.61
N GLU A 101 -19.18 2.18 -17.64
CA GLU A 101 -18.27 1.66 -18.67
C GLU A 101 -16.91 1.26 -18.10
N VAL A 102 -16.42 2.00 -17.10
CA VAL A 102 -15.16 1.68 -16.40
C VAL A 102 -15.33 0.44 -15.53
N LEU A 103 -16.47 0.31 -14.83
CA LEU A 103 -16.78 -0.89 -14.04
C LEU A 103 -16.93 -2.13 -14.93
N ASP A 104 -17.59 -2.00 -16.09
CA ASP A 104 -17.76 -3.09 -17.04
C ASP A 104 -16.41 -3.56 -17.61
N GLU A 105 -15.49 -2.63 -17.91
CA GLU A 105 -14.12 -2.95 -18.34
C GLU A 105 -13.32 -3.63 -17.22
N GLN A 106 -13.32 -3.06 -16.01
CA GLN A 106 -12.54 -3.55 -14.88
C GLN A 106 -13.06 -4.88 -14.32
N ILE A 107 -14.37 -5.13 -14.35
CA ILE A 107 -14.94 -6.36 -13.79
C ILE A 107 -15.16 -7.39 -14.89
N GLY A 108 -15.84 -7.01 -15.98
CA GLY A 108 -16.34 -7.92 -17.02
C GLY A 108 -15.30 -8.36 -18.04
N GLY A 109 -14.15 -7.68 -18.14
CA GLY A 109 -13.08 -8.04 -19.07
C GLY A 109 -12.49 -9.43 -18.80
N THR A 110 -12.29 -10.22 -19.86
CA THR A 110 -11.67 -11.56 -19.76
C THR A 110 -10.15 -11.49 -19.69
N ASN A 111 -9.52 -10.53 -20.35
CA ASN A 111 -8.06 -10.34 -20.33
C ASN A 111 -7.62 -9.47 -19.14
N PHE A 112 -6.38 -9.67 -18.70
CA PHE A 112 -5.74 -8.80 -17.72
C PHE A 112 -5.45 -7.40 -18.28
N VAL A 113 -5.86 -6.37 -17.55
CA VAL A 113 -5.70 -4.94 -17.84
C VAL A 113 -4.66 -4.28 -16.93
N GLY A 114 -4.48 -2.96 -17.02
CA GLY A 114 -3.49 -2.24 -16.22
C GLY A 114 -3.80 -2.25 -14.71
N GLY A 115 -5.07 -2.10 -14.34
CA GLY A 115 -5.52 -2.13 -12.95
C GLY A 115 -5.23 -3.47 -12.26
N ASP A 116 -5.30 -4.58 -13.00
CA ASP A 116 -4.99 -5.91 -12.49
C ASP A 116 -3.55 -6.05 -12.01
N VAL A 117 -2.61 -5.42 -12.71
CA VAL A 117 -1.20 -5.46 -12.33
C VAL A 117 -0.96 -4.67 -11.05
N LYS A 118 -1.68 -3.57 -10.85
CA LYS A 118 -1.63 -2.80 -9.59
C LYS A 118 -2.23 -3.62 -8.44
N HIS A 119 -3.41 -4.20 -8.64
CA HIS A 119 -4.04 -5.07 -7.64
C HIS A 119 -3.14 -6.25 -7.25
N LEU A 120 -2.52 -6.90 -8.24
CA LEU A 120 -1.57 -7.99 -8.01
C LEU A 120 -0.31 -7.53 -7.26
N ARG A 121 0.25 -6.36 -7.59
CA ARG A 121 1.36 -5.74 -6.86
C ARG A 121 0.99 -5.49 -5.40
N ASP A 122 -0.18 -4.92 -5.17
CA ASP A 122 -0.64 -4.54 -3.84
C ASP A 122 -0.82 -5.80 -2.99
N ALA A 123 -1.56 -6.79 -3.51
CA ALA A 123 -1.75 -8.09 -2.87
C ALA A 123 -0.42 -8.80 -2.59
N TYR A 124 0.53 -8.76 -3.53
CA TYR A 124 1.87 -9.31 -3.34
C TYR A 124 2.58 -8.62 -2.17
N LEU A 125 2.63 -7.29 -2.13
CA LEU A 125 3.33 -6.56 -1.06
C LEU A 125 2.69 -6.81 0.31
N PHE A 126 1.37 -6.71 0.42
CA PHE A 126 0.67 -7.00 1.67
C PHE A 126 0.88 -8.44 2.12
N ARG A 127 0.94 -9.41 1.19
CA ARG A 127 1.24 -10.80 1.51
C ARG A 127 2.65 -10.97 2.04
N GLN A 128 3.65 -10.31 1.45
CA GLN A 128 5.03 -10.34 1.93
C GLN A 128 5.12 -9.82 3.37
N ILE A 129 4.43 -8.72 3.68
CA ILE A 129 4.38 -8.17 5.04
C ILE A 129 3.78 -9.19 6.02
N VAL A 130 2.61 -9.75 5.70
CA VAL A 130 1.94 -10.72 6.59
C VAL A 130 2.82 -11.92 6.91
N GLN A 131 3.61 -12.42 5.94
CA GLN A 131 4.45 -13.62 6.12
C GLN A 131 5.49 -13.49 7.24
N TRP A 132 5.97 -12.27 7.53
CA TRP A 132 6.98 -12.07 8.56
C TRP A 132 6.45 -11.31 9.79
N VAL A 133 5.39 -10.51 9.66
CA VAL A 133 4.78 -9.81 10.81
C VAL A 133 3.97 -10.76 11.69
N ASP A 134 3.30 -11.75 11.09
CA ASP A 134 2.47 -12.70 11.83
C ASP A 134 3.32 -13.84 12.44
N ARG A 135 4.29 -13.48 13.29
CA ARG A 135 5.14 -14.43 14.02
C ARG A 135 4.68 -14.62 15.47
N PRO A 136 4.59 -15.86 15.97
CA PRO A 136 4.29 -16.12 17.38
C PRO A 136 5.31 -15.44 18.31
N GLY A 137 4.83 -14.80 19.38
CA GLY A 137 5.67 -14.16 20.40
C GLY A 137 5.85 -12.64 20.27
N GLU A 138 5.50 -12.04 19.13
CA GLU A 138 5.60 -10.58 18.91
C GLU A 138 4.28 -9.86 19.20
N THR A 139 3.77 -10.00 20.43
CA THR A 139 2.49 -9.40 20.84
C THR A 139 2.70 -8.05 21.52
N ASP A 140 1.79 -7.09 21.31
CA ASP A 140 1.78 -5.82 22.03
C ASP A 140 1.76 -6.11 23.56
N PRO A 141 2.75 -5.64 24.34
CA PRO A 141 2.82 -5.87 25.78
C PRO A 141 1.56 -5.46 26.52
N LEU A 142 0.84 -4.46 26.00
CA LEU A 142 -0.42 -3.98 26.58
C LEU A 142 -1.51 -5.06 26.64
N TRP A 143 -1.49 -6.04 25.73
CA TRP A 143 -2.51 -7.09 25.64
C TRP A 143 -1.98 -8.48 25.97
N MET A 144 -0.69 -8.61 26.26
CA MET A 144 0.00 -9.89 26.42
C MET A 144 -0.63 -10.76 27.51
N SER A 145 -0.85 -10.22 28.71
CA SER A 145 -1.48 -10.94 29.81
C SER A 145 -2.89 -11.43 29.45
N TRP A 146 -3.68 -10.60 28.78
CA TRP A 146 -5.03 -10.97 28.35
C TRP A 146 -5.03 -12.12 27.33
N PHE A 147 -4.05 -12.14 26.42
CA PHE A 147 -3.87 -13.24 25.48
C PHE A 147 -3.36 -14.52 26.15
N GLU A 148 -2.45 -14.42 27.12
CA GLU A 148 -1.96 -15.56 27.92
C GLU A 148 -3.07 -16.19 28.77
N ASP A 149 -3.99 -15.38 29.27
CA ASP A 149 -5.18 -15.82 30.01
C ASP A 149 -6.27 -16.44 29.10
N GLY A 150 -6.00 -16.63 27.81
CA GLY A 150 -6.89 -17.30 26.85
C GLY A 150 -7.97 -16.39 26.24
N ALA A 151 -7.74 -15.06 26.26
CA ALA A 151 -8.58 -13.99 25.69
C ALA A 151 -10.10 -14.18 25.84
N GLY A 152 -10.54 -14.49 27.07
CA GLY A 152 -11.96 -14.55 27.42
C GLY A 152 -12.68 -15.84 27.04
N GLY A 153 -11.94 -16.94 26.83
CA GLY A 153 -12.52 -18.26 26.54
C GLY A 153 -12.79 -18.51 25.06
N LEU A 154 -12.08 -17.80 24.17
CA LEU A 154 -12.04 -18.12 22.74
C LEU A 154 -11.47 -19.53 22.53
N ASP A 155 -11.95 -20.21 21.49
CA ASP A 155 -11.28 -21.41 21.00
C ASP A 155 -9.89 -21.07 20.41
N PRO A 156 -8.98 -22.05 20.28
CA PRO A 156 -7.61 -21.80 19.85
C PRO A 156 -7.48 -21.10 18.49
N ASP A 157 -8.34 -21.42 17.52
CA ASP A 157 -8.26 -20.86 16.17
C ASP A 157 -8.74 -19.38 16.17
N SER A 158 -9.80 -19.08 16.93
CA SER A 158 -10.26 -17.72 17.15
C SER A 158 -9.24 -16.87 17.92
N LEU A 159 -8.58 -17.45 18.93
CA LEU A 159 -7.52 -16.77 19.68
C LEU A 159 -6.34 -16.41 18.78
N ASP A 160 -5.86 -17.36 17.96
CA ASP A 160 -4.78 -17.13 17.01
C ASP A 160 -5.15 -16.03 16.01
N SER A 161 -6.36 -16.11 15.43
CA SER A 161 -6.88 -15.08 14.52
C SER A 161 -6.90 -13.67 15.14
N LEU A 162 -7.26 -13.56 16.42
CA LEU A 162 -7.28 -12.28 17.13
C LEU A 162 -5.87 -11.77 17.43
N GLN A 163 -4.94 -12.66 17.76
CA GLN A 163 -3.53 -12.31 17.91
C GLN A 163 -2.95 -11.82 16.59
N THR A 164 -3.22 -12.51 15.47
CA THR A 164 -2.82 -12.07 14.13
C THR A 164 -3.39 -10.68 13.83
N ALA A 165 -4.69 -10.44 14.02
CA ALA A 165 -5.29 -9.12 13.84
C ALA A 165 -4.60 -8.04 14.70
N SER A 166 -4.31 -8.35 15.97
CA SER A 166 -3.64 -7.43 16.88
C SER A 166 -2.20 -7.12 16.43
N ARG A 167 -1.43 -8.11 15.96
CA ARG A 167 -0.06 -7.94 15.47
C ARG A 167 -0.04 -7.08 14.21
N LEU A 168 -0.93 -7.35 13.25
CA LEU A 168 -1.05 -6.58 12.01
C LEU A 168 -1.47 -5.13 12.28
N PHE A 169 -2.37 -4.90 13.25
CA PHE A 169 -2.77 -3.55 13.64
C PHE A 169 -1.62 -2.78 14.30
N ASP A 170 -0.95 -3.36 15.31
CA ASP A 170 0.21 -2.73 15.98
C ASP A 170 1.30 -2.39 14.97
N TRP A 171 1.63 -3.33 14.07
CA TRP A 171 2.59 -3.11 13.00
C TRP A 171 2.19 -1.95 12.08
N THR A 172 0.92 -1.87 11.69
CA THR A 172 0.39 -0.78 10.86
C THR A 172 0.58 0.57 11.52
N VAL A 173 0.23 0.69 12.82
CA VAL A 173 0.36 1.96 13.57
C VAL A 173 1.83 2.37 13.70
N ARG A 174 2.74 1.43 13.94
CA ARG A 174 4.19 1.70 14.02
C ARG A 174 4.81 2.11 12.68
N ASN A 175 4.40 1.47 11.59
CA ASN A 175 5.00 1.63 10.26
C ASN A 175 4.34 2.69 9.37
N VAL A 176 3.15 3.18 9.72
CA VAL A 176 2.46 4.28 9.02
C VAL A 176 2.34 5.48 9.96
N ALA A 177 3.20 6.48 9.80
CA ALA A 177 3.14 7.71 10.58
C ALA A 177 1.84 8.49 10.32
N LEU A 178 1.09 8.80 11.39
CA LEU A 178 -0.20 9.46 11.30
C LEU A 178 -0.06 10.90 10.79
N GLN A 179 -0.82 11.22 9.75
CA GLN A 179 -1.05 12.59 9.29
C GLN A 179 -2.41 13.09 9.78
N PRO A 180 -2.56 14.40 10.01
CA PRO A 180 -3.86 14.95 10.36
C PRO A 180 -4.83 14.85 9.18
N ARG A 181 -6.12 14.69 9.48
CA ARG A 181 -7.21 14.72 8.49
C ARG A 181 -7.27 16.03 7.72
N VAL A 182 -6.82 17.14 8.30
CA VAL A 182 -6.69 18.43 7.63
C VAL A 182 -5.23 18.84 7.61
N LEU A 183 -4.67 18.98 6.41
CA LEU A 183 -3.30 19.40 6.23
C LEU A 183 -3.20 20.93 6.22
N THR A 184 -2.29 21.49 7.01
CA THR A 184 -2.12 22.95 7.15
C THR A 184 -0.89 23.49 6.43
N GLN A 185 -0.06 22.62 5.83
CA GLN A 185 1.13 23.07 5.10
C GLN A 185 0.72 23.85 3.84
N PRO A 186 1.52 24.85 3.42
CA PRO A 186 1.27 25.59 2.18
C PRO A 186 1.13 24.65 0.97
N ALA A 187 0.18 24.98 0.10
CA ALA A 187 -0.11 24.25 -1.13
C ALA A 187 -0.45 25.24 -2.26
N PRO A 188 -0.25 24.85 -3.54
CA PRO A 188 -0.70 25.62 -4.69
C PRO A 188 -2.24 25.71 -4.73
N GLU A 189 -2.75 26.48 -5.69
CA GLU A 189 -4.19 26.57 -5.93
C GLU A 189 -4.79 25.18 -6.19
N PRO A 190 -5.95 24.85 -5.60
CA PRO A 190 -6.62 23.57 -5.82
C PRO A 190 -6.89 23.33 -7.32
N PRO A 191 -6.50 22.17 -7.87
CA PRO A 191 -6.88 21.80 -9.22
C PRO A 191 -8.39 21.48 -9.31
N PRO A 192 -8.96 21.47 -10.53
CA PRO A 192 -10.32 20.98 -10.72
C PRO A 192 -10.39 19.49 -10.35
N LEU A 193 -11.28 19.15 -9.43
CA LEU A 193 -11.51 17.79 -8.95
C LEU A 193 -12.93 17.32 -9.34
N PRO A 194 -13.11 16.02 -9.66
CA PRO A 194 -14.44 15.43 -9.82
C PRO A 194 -15.32 15.64 -8.56
N GLU A 195 -16.64 15.65 -8.76
CA GLU A 195 -17.60 16.01 -7.70
C GLU A 195 -17.41 15.17 -6.42
N GLY A 196 -17.40 15.86 -5.27
CA GLY A 196 -17.29 15.25 -3.94
C GLY A 196 -15.88 15.05 -3.42
N LEU A 197 -14.83 15.25 -4.24
CA LEU A 197 -13.44 15.23 -3.78
C LEU A 197 -12.94 16.62 -3.38
N GLU A 198 -12.21 16.66 -2.28
CA GLU A 198 -11.53 17.86 -1.78
C GLU A 198 -10.04 17.79 -2.07
N PHE A 199 -9.44 18.94 -2.39
CA PHE A 199 -8.00 19.01 -2.57
C PHE A 199 -7.30 18.70 -1.25
N ARG A 200 -6.46 17.66 -1.26
CA ARG A 200 -5.82 17.10 -0.06
C ARG A 200 -6.83 16.58 0.98
N GLY A 201 -8.01 16.13 0.55
CA GLY A 201 -9.00 15.48 1.41
C GLY A 201 -8.46 14.21 2.08
N ALA A 202 -9.03 13.82 3.21
CA ALA A 202 -8.59 12.67 3.98
C ALA A 202 -8.96 11.33 3.30
N GLY A 203 -8.17 10.28 3.53
CA GLY A 203 -8.39 8.93 3.02
C GLY A 203 -7.83 8.67 1.63
N TYR A 204 -7.97 9.62 0.70
CA TYR A 204 -7.68 9.39 -0.73
C TYR A 204 -6.50 10.20 -1.27
N ARG A 205 -5.62 10.70 -0.39
CA ARG A 205 -4.38 11.42 -0.83
C ARG A 205 -3.39 10.51 -1.52
N GLN A 206 -3.45 9.24 -1.17
CA GLN A 206 -2.55 8.15 -1.56
C GLN A 206 -3.35 6.86 -1.51
N SER A 207 -3.01 5.88 -2.35
CA SER A 207 -3.57 4.54 -2.26
C SER A 207 -3.10 3.78 -1.01
N ASP A 208 -3.71 2.62 -0.72
CA ASP A 208 -3.25 1.72 0.35
C ASP A 208 -1.78 1.31 0.13
N TYR A 209 -1.41 0.98 -1.11
CA TYR A 209 -0.02 0.68 -1.49
C TYR A 209 0.92 1.85 -1.21
N GLU A 210 0.58 3.06 -1.67
CA GLU A 210 1.42 4.23 -1.48
C GLU A 210 1.56 4.58 0.01
N THR A 211 0.48 4.42 0.79
CA THR A 211 0.47 4.65 2.23
C THR A 211 1.48 3.77 2.94
N ILE A 212 1.49 2.46 2.66
CA ILE A 212 2.47 1.57 3.30
C ILE A 212 3.88 1.75 2.73
N TRP A 213 3.99 1.96 1.41
CA TRP A 213 5.25 2.21 0.72
C TRP A 213 5.98 3.42 1.31
N ARG A 214 5.28 4.55 1.42
CA ARG A 214 5.81 5.81 1.94
C ARG A 214 5.80 5.90 3.47
N GLY A 215 5.13 4.96 4.14
CA GLY A 215 5.11 4.86 5.60
C GLY A 215 4.39 6.01 6.29
N THR A 216 3.41 6.64 5.64
CA THR A 216 2.62 7.73 6.23
C THR A 216 1.24 7.85 5.58
N GLY A 217 0.25 8.24 6.38
CA GLY A 217 -1.13 8.45 5.95
C GLY A 217 -2.00 8.93 7.11
N ASP A 218 -3.22 9.35 6.81
CA ASP A 218 -4.21 9.66 7.85
C ASP A 218 -4.89 8.40 8.42
N GLY A 219 -5.83 8.59 9.35
CA GLY A 219 -6.55 7.48 10.00
C GLY A 219 -7.33 6.59 9.03
N LEU A 220 -7.89 7.15 7.95
CA LEU A 220 -8.60 6.35 6.94
C LEU A 220 -7.60 5.53 6.11
N GLN A 221 -6.45 6.10 5.76
CA GLN A 221 -5.41 5.38 5.03
C GLN A 221 -4.80 4.25 5.87
N ARG A 222 -4.63 4.46 7.19
CA ARG A 222 -4.27 3.37 8.12
C ARG A 222 -5.35 2.28 8.18
N ALA A 223 -6.62 2.65 8.14
CA ALA A 223 -7.73 1.69 8.10
C ALA A 223 -7.65 0.79 6.86
N GLY A 224 -7.40 1.38 5.68
CA GLY A 224 -7.21 0.65 4.43
C GLY A 224 -6.03 -0.31 4.48
N VAL A 225 -4.85 0.17 4.91
CA VAL A 225 -3.65 -0.68 5.09
C VAL A 225 -3.91 -1.85 6.03
N PHE A 226 -4.51 -1.60 7.19
CA PHE A 226 -4.78 -2.65 8.16
C PHE A 226 -5.75 -3.70 7.61
N GLU A 227 -6.82 -3.27 6.92
CA GLU A 227 -7.78 -4.17 6.31
C GLU A 227 -7.12 -5.03 5.20
N GLN A 228 -6.25 -4.45 4.37
CA GLN A 228 -5.54 -5.19 3.32
C GLN A 228 -4.62 -6.27 3.91
N LEU A 229 -3.97 -5.99 5.03
CA LEU A 229 -3.17 -6.97 5.78
C LEU A 229 -4.06 -8.08 6.34
N CYS A 230 -5.19 -7.74 6.97
CA CYS A 230 -6.17 -8.74 7.42
C CYS A 230 -6.61 -9.66 6.28
N ARG A 231 -6.90 -9.11 5.10
CA ARG A 231 -7.28 -9.90 3.92
C ARG A 231 -6.20 -10.89 3.49
N GLN A 232 -4.94 -10.48 3.47
CA GLN A 232 -3.83 -11.39 3.13
C GLN A 232 -3.52 -12.42 4.22
N ALA A 233 -3.96 -12.16 5.46
CA ALA A 233 -3.98 -13.12 6.56
C ALA A 233 -5.22 -14.03 6.56
N GLY A 234 -6.18 -13.83 5.65
CA GLY A 234 -7.42 -14.60 5.60
C GLY A 234 -8.48 -14.17 6.63
N LEU A 235 -8.32 -13.01 7.23
CA LEU A 235 -9.26 -12.44 8.21
C LEU A 235 -10.28 -11.54 7.51
N ALA A 236 -11.56 -11.74 7.82
CA ALA A 236 -12.64 -10.89 7.32
C ALA A 236 -12.67 -9.58 8.12
N ALA A 237 -12.30 -8.48 7.47
CA ALA A 237 -12.29 -7.15 8.06
C ALA A 237 -13.06 -6.14 7.19
N ALA A 238 -13.66 -5.14 7.83
CA ALA A 238 -14.34 -4.06 7.14
C ALA A 238 -14.23 -2.75 7.93
N ILE A 239 -14.30 -1.63 7.21
CA ILE A 239 -14.41 -0.32 7.84
C ILE A 239 -15.87 -0.17 8.29
N LEU A 240 -16.12 -0.13 9.59
CA LEU A 240 -17.44 0.13 10.14
C LEU A 240 -17.75 1.62 10.03
N ALA A 241 -18.89 1.95 9.44
CA ALA A 241 -19.35 3.33 9.29
C ALA A 241 -20.66 3.56 10.05
N VAL A 242 -20.73 4.71 10.71
CA VAL A 242 -21.91 5.19 11.42
C VAL A 242 -22.77 6.02 10.46
N PRO A 243 -24.06 5.69 10.27
CA PRO A 243 -24.97 6.50 9.47
C PRO A 243 -25.33 7.79 10.22
N SER A 244 -25.29 8.92 9.52
CA SER A 244 -25.89 10.17 10.01
C SER A 244 -27.41 10.06 10.00
N ASP A 245 -28.05 10.35 11.13
CA ASP A 245 -29.52 10.34 11.27
C ASP A 245 -30.22 11.28 10.26
N ASP A 246 -29.63 12.45 9.98
CA ASP A 246 -30.25 13.46 9.13
C ASP A 246 -30.07 13.19 7.63
N SER A 247 -28.88 12.73 7.22
CA SER A 247 -28.47 12.69 5.81
C SER A 247 -28.30 11.27 5.26
N GLY A 248 -28.26 10.26 6.12
CA GLY A 248 -27.86 8.90 5.76
C GLY A 248 -26.39 8.78 5.32
N ARG A 249 -25.61 9.87 5.40
CA ARG A 249 -24.18 9.85 5.06
C ARG A 249 -23.45 8.94 6.04
N LEU A 250 -22.67 8.02 5.48
CA LEU A 250 -21.87 7.08 6.26
C LEU A 250 -20.55 7.73 6.65
N THR A 251 -20.29 7.81 7.96
CA THR A 251 -19.04 8.32 8.51
C THR A 251 -18.20 7.14 8.97
N PRO A 252 -17.04 6.86 8.33
CA PRO A 252 -16.13 5.82 8.79
C PRO A 252 -15.73 6.04 10.25
N TRP A 253 -15.74 4.97 11.03
CA TRP A 253 -15.49 5.00 12.47
C TRP A 253 -14.28 4.15 12.86
N ALA A 254 -14.38 2.83 12.73
CA ALA A 254 -13.39 1.87 13.20
C ALA A 254 -13.25 0.71 12.20
N VAL A 255 -12.17 -0.06 12.29
CA VAL A 255 -12.07 -1.32 11.56
C VAL A 255 -12.60 -2.45 12.45
N GLY A 256 -13.59 -3.18 11.95
CA GLY A 256 -14.11 -4.39 12.57
C GLY A 256 -13.45 -5.62 11.96
N VAL A 257 -12.95 -6.53 12.79
CA VAL A 257 -12.42 -7.83 12.35
C VAL A 257 -13.32 -8.94 12.91
N MET A 258 -13.89 -9.75 12.03
CA MET A 258 -14.78 -10.85 12.38
C MET A 258 -13.98 -12.07 12.83
N ILE A 259 -14.23 -12.52 14.06
CA ILE A 259 -13.53 -13.65 14.69
C ILE A 259 -14.57 -14.46 15.46
N GLY A 260 -14.77 -15.71 15.06
CA GLY A 260 -15.96 -16.46 15.45
C GLY A 260 -17.23 -15.69 15.05
N ASP A 261 -18.16 -15.54 16.00
CA ASP A 261 -19.42 -14.80 15.81
C ASP A 261 -19.37 -13.35 16.32
N GLU A 262 -18.18 -12.84 16.66
CA GLU A 262 -17.97 -11.50 17.20
C GLU A 262 -17.16 -10.63 16.23
N VAL A 263 -17.28 -9.31 16.36
CA VAL A 263 -16.52 -8.33 15.58
C VAL A 263 -15.68 -7.50 16.52
N TYR A 264 -14.36 -7.71 16.52
CA TYR A 264 -13.40 -6.98 17.35
C TYR A 264 -13.05 -5.63 16.72
N LEU A 265 -12.91 -4.60 17.56
CA LEU A 265 -12.84 -3.21 17.12
C LEU A 265 -11.43 -2.62 17.23
N PHE A 266 -10.96 -2.05 16.14
CA PHE A 266 -9.68 -1.37 16.04
C PHE A 266 -9.88 0.08 15.60
N GLU A 267 -9.20 1.04 16.24
CA GLU A 267 -9.32 2.47 15.91
C GLU A 267 -7.99 3.01 15.30
N PRO A 268 -7.86 3.02 13.97
CA PRO A 268 -6.65 3.47 13.26
C PRO A 268 -6.22 4.92 13.52
N GLU A 269 -7.15 5.84 13.77
CA GLU A 269 -6.80 7.26 14.00
C GLU A 269 -6.21 7.46 15.40
N LEU A 270 -6.80 6.82 16.41
CA LEU A 270 -6.20 6.79 17.75
C LEU A 270 -4.97 5.85 17.81
N GLY A 271 -4.85 4.90 16.90
CA GLY A 271 -3.71 3.97 16.85
C GLY A 271 -3.72 2.93 17.97
N LEU A 272 -4.90 2.54 18.46
CA LEU A 272 -5.06 1.42 19.41
C LEU A 272 -6.32 0.60 19.09
N PRO A 273 -6.33 -0.71 19.43
CA PRO A 273 -7.57 -1.45 19.57
C PRO A 273 -8.51 -0.75 20.56
N ILE A 274 -9.82 -0.79 20.34
CA ILE A 274 -10.77 -0.21 21.29
C ILE A 274 -10.73 -1.05 22.57
N PRO A 275 -10.39 -0.50 23.74
CA PRO A 275 -10.30 -1.29 24.97
C PRO A 275 -11.68 -1.85 25.36
N GLY A 276 -11.69 -3.12 25.78
CA GLY A 276 -12.89 -3.79 26.26
C GLY A 276 -13.48 -3.18 27.53
N PRO A 277 -14.62 -3.72 28.01
CA PRO A 277 -15.16 -3.40 29.32
C PRO A 277 -14.07 -3.49 30.40
N ASP A 278 -14.12 -2.54 31.34
CA ASP A 278 -13.11 -2.37 32.40
C ASP A 278 -11.66 -2.15 31.93
N GLN A 279 -11.45 -1.90 30.63
CA GLN A 279 -10.14 -1.79 29.96
C GLN A 279 -9.37 -3.11 29.93
N VAL A 280 -10.07 -4.24 29.91
CA VAL A 280 -9.47 -5.56 29.70
C VAL A 280 -9.68 -5.99 28.25
N GLY A 281 -8.59 -6.30 27.56
CA GLY A 281 -8.61 -6.81 26.19
C GLY A 281 -9.19 -5.85 25.17
N ILE A 282 -9.60 -6.42 24.03
CA ILE A 282 -10.14 -5.70 22.88
C ILE A 282 -11.66 -5.82 22.86
N ALA A 283 -12.35 -4.68 22.70
CA ALA A 283 -13.80 -4.62 22.67
C ALA A 283 -14.38 -5.23 21.39
N THR A 284 -15.56 -5.84 21.52
CA THR A 284 -16.38 -6.22 20.35
C THR A 284 -17.46 -5.18 20.04
N LEU A 285 -17.98 -5.17 18.82
CA LEU A 285 -19.13 -4.35 18.41
C LEU A 285 -20.32 -4.54 19.35
N LYS A 286 -20.58 -5.79 19.75
CA LYS A 286 -21.64 -6.13 20.69
C LYS A 286 -21.43 -5.48 22.06
N GLN A 287 -20.19 -5.41 22.54
CA GLN A 287 -19.88 -4.74 23.81
C GLN A 287 -20.04 -3.23 23.68
N ALA A 288 -19.50 -2.61 22.62
CA ALA A 288 -19.64 -1.17 22.36
C ALA A 288 -21.11 -0.71 22.27
N ARG A 289 -21.99 -1.57 21.72
CA ARG A 289 -23.44 -1.33 21.63
C ARG A 289 -24.17 -1.46 22.95
N ARG A 290 -23.64 -2.20 23.93
CA ARG A 290 -24.31 -2.50 25.20
C ARG A 290 -23.80 -1.63 26.34
N ASP A 291 -22.51 -1.38 26.38
CA ASP A 291 -21.83 -0.68 27.46
C ASP A 291 -21.28 0.67 26.98
N GLU A 292 -21.91 1.76 27.44
CA GLU A 292 -21.50 3.13 27.14
C GLU A 292 -20.06 3.45 27.57
N SER A 293 -19.54 2.71 28.55
CA SER A 293 -18.24 2.96 29.11
C SER A 293 -17.11 2.54 28.16
N VAL A 294 -17.37 1.67 27.17
CA VAL A 294 -16.41 1.29 26.13
C VAL A 294 -15.97 2.53 25.33
N LEU A 295 -16.93 3.25 24.72
CA LEU A 295 -16.62 4.43 23.91
C LEU A 295 -16.33 5.68 24.74
N ARG A 296 -17.01 5.85 25.89
CA ARG A 296 -16.75 6.99 26.79
C ARG A 296 -15.30 7.05 27.26
N ARG A 297 -14.59 5.92 27.34
CA ARG A 297 -13.18 5.88 27.74
C ARG A 297 -12.22 6.35 26.64
N LEU A 298 -12.65 6.43 25.38
CA LEU A 298 -11.83 6.95 24.28
C LEU A 298 -11.70 8.49 24.30
N LYS A 299 -12.40 9.17 25.21
CA LYS A 299 -12.20 10.60 25.45
C LYS A 299 -11.00 10.87 26.35
N VAL A 300 -10.42 12.05 26.21
CA VAL A 300 -9.40 12.60 27.10
C VAL A 300 -10.00 13.83 27.80
N PRO A 301 -10.39 13.75 29.08
CA PRO A 301 -11.09 14.83 29.77
C PRO A 301 -10.39 16.20 29.66
N GLY A 302 -11.14 17.22 29.23
CA GLY A 302 -10.64 18.58 29.06
C GLY A 302 -9.72 18.80 27.87
N PHE A 303 -9.53 17.78 27.01
CA PHE A 303 -8.62 17.83 25.88
C PHE A 303 -9.23 17.32 24.57
N PHE A 304 -9.95 16.19 24.61
CA PHE A 304 -10.53 15.55 23.44
C PHE A 304 -11.82 14.83 23.79
N ASP A 305 -12.89 15.15 23.08
CA ASP A 305 -14.15 14.41 23.11
C ASP A 305 -14.17 13.44 21.92
N TYR A 306 -14.41 12.16 22.23
CA TYR A 306 -14.53 11.15 21.19
C TYR A 306 -15.86 11.35 20.43
N PRO A 307 -15.85 11.34 19.09
CA PRO A 307 -17.00 11.80 18.30
C PRO A 307 -18.17 10.82 18.24
N PHE A 308 -18.01 9.60 18.76
CA PHE A 308 -19.04 8.56 18.73
C PHE A 308 -19.36 8.07 20.14
N ASP A 309 -20.63 7.78 20.39
CA ASP A 309 -21.11 7.15 21.60
C ASP A 309 -21.88 5.86 21.32
N LYS A 310 -22.42 5.25 22.38
CA LYS A 310 -23.16 3.98 22.29
C LYS A 310 -24.37 4.08 21.36
N ALA A 311 -25.07 5.21 21.35
CA ALA A 311 -26.26 5.41 20.52
C ALA A 311 -25.90 5.44 19.03
N ASP A 312 -24.79 6.10 18.68
CA ASP A 312 -24.30 6.19 17.31
C ASP A 312 -23.99 4.81 16.70
N VAL A 313 -23.44 3.89 17.51
CA VAL A 313 -22.95 2.60 17.02
C VAL A 313 -23.96 1.47 17.11
N GLN A 314 -25.24 1.78 17.38
CA GLN A 314 -26.28 0.75 17.49
C GLN A 314 -26.49 -0.03 16.20
N GLN A 315 -26.33 0.65 15.06
CA GLN A 315 -26.41 0.10 13.71
C GLN A 315 -25.29 0.72 12.86
N VAL A 316 -24.32 -0.10 12.46
CA VAL A 316 -23.21 0.30 11.59
C VAL A 316 -23.37 -0.32 10.21
N THR A 317 -22.74 0.26 9.19
CA THR A 317 -22.59 -0.35 7.87
C THR A 317 -21.17 -0.88 7.71
N ALA A 318 -21.01 -2.11 7.23
CA ALA A 318 -19.70 -2.66 6.90
C ALA A 318 -19.26 -2.15 5.52
N MET A 319 -18.20 -1.36 5.46
CA MET A 319 -17.66 -0.82 4.21
C MET A 319 -16.48 -1.68 3.74
N LEU A 320 -16.65 -2.39 2.62
CA LEU A 320 -15.64 -3.30 2.05
C LEU A 320 -14.58 -2.52 1.27
N ASN A 321 -13.31 -2.70 1.63
CA ASN A 321 -12.16 -2.00 1.06
C ASN A 321 -11.66 -2.67 -0.24
N LEU A 322 -12.50 -2.68 -1.28
CA LEU A 322 -12.21 -3.40 -2.51
C LEU A 322 -11.80 -2.46 -3.65
N MET A 323 -10.96 -2.98 -4.55
CA MET A 323 -10.81 -2.46 -5.92
C MET A 323 -11.69 -3.31 -6.86
N PRO A 324 -12.26 -2.75 -7.95
CA PRO A 324 -13.11 -3.49 -8.88
C PRO A 324 -12.47 -4.77 -9.43
N GLU A 325 -11.15 -4.78 -9.61
CA GLU A 325 -10.38 -5.94 -10.05
C GLU A 325 -10.50 -7.13 -9.08
N ALA A 326 -10.69 -6.88 -7.78
CA ALA A 326 -10.75 -7.92 -6.74
C ALA A 326 -12.00 -8.83 -6.85
N ILE A 327 -13.00 -8.46 -7.63
CA ILE A 327 -14.21 -9.28 -7.87
C ILE A 327 -14.25 -9.88 -9.28
N ALA A 328 -13.20 -9.67 -10.07
CA ALA A 328 -13.15 -10.17 -11.44
C ALA A 328 -12.84 -11.68 -11.49
N THR A 329 -13.51 -12.41 -12.39
CA THR A 329 -13.32 -13.87 -12.55
C THR A 329 -11.88 -14.23 -12.93
N ARG A 330 -11.20 -13.37 -13.71
CA ARG A 330 -9.78 -13.56 -14.05
C ARG A 330 -8.87 -13.54 -12.81
N MET A 331 -9.22 -12.76 -11.77
CA MET A 331 -8.50 -12.78 -10.50
C MET A 331 -8.79 -14.04 -9.69
N LYS A 332 -10.03 -14.54 -9.72
CA LYS A 332 -10.38 -15.82 -9.12
C LYS A 332 -9.54 -16.97 -9.71
N LEU A 333 -9.50 -17.05 -11.04
CA LEU A 333 -8.71 -18.06 -11.76
C LEU A 333 -7.22 -17.95 -11.46
N LEU A 334 -6.69 -16.72 -11.39
CA LEU A 334 -5.30 -16.48 -11.03
C LEU A 334 -5.02 -17.00 -9.61
N GLN A 335 -5.81 -16.59 -8.61
CA GLN A 335 -5.68 -17.01 -7.22
C GLN A 335 -5.67 -18.53 -7.07
N GLU A 336 -6.64 -19.23 -7.68
CA GLU A 336 -6.76 -20.70 -7.63
C GLU A 336 -5.53 -21.41 -8.22
N SER A 337 -4.78 -20.72 -9.09
CA SER A 337 -3.59 -21.25 -9.75
C SER A 337 -2.29 -20.94 -9.00
N LEU A 338 -2.31 -20.09 -7.97
CA LEU A 338 -1.13 -19.76 -7.18
C LEU A 338 -0.84 -20.86 -6.15
N THR A 339 0.41 -21.33 -6.11
CA THR A 339 0.85 -22.41 -5.21
C THR A 339 2.13 -22.04 -4.47
N GLY A 340 2.42 -22.75 -3.37
CA GLY A 340 3.62 -22.55 -2.56
C GLY A 340 3.78 -21.10 -2.08
N GLN A 341 4.96 -20.53 -2.28
CA GLN A 341 5.31 -19.16 -1.90
C GLN A 341 4.54 -18.08 -2.68
N ARG A 342 3.91 -18.43 -3.81
CA ARG A 342 3.13 -17.51 -4.63
C ARG A 342 1.70 -17.30 -4.13
N ARG A 343 1.23 -18.07 -3.14
CA ARG A 343 -0.14 -17.97 -2.62
C ARG A 343 -0.39 -16.59 -1.99
N MET A 344 -1.43 -15.93 -2.47
CA MET A 344 -1.96 -14.66 -1.95
C MET A 344 -3.45 -14.54 -2.30
N THR A 345 -4.17 -13.69 -1.58
CA THR A 345 -5.58 -13.40 -1.85
C THR A 345 -5.68 -12.32 -2.94
N LEU A 346 -6.32 -12.65 -4.06
CA LEU A 346 -6.58 -11.74 -5.19
C LEU A 346 -8.08 -11.55 -5.46
N TYR A 347 -8.91 -12.52 -5.10
CA TYR A 347 -10.34 -12.51 -5.37
C TYR A 347 -11.14 -12.50 -4.08
N VAL A 348 -12.25 -11.75 -4.10
CA VAL A 348 -13.25 -11.71 -3.05
C VAL A 348 -14.60 -12.03 -3.66
N ASP A 349 -15.30 -12.99 -3.04
CA ASP A 349 -16.72 -13.18 -3.31
C ASP A 349 -17.50 -12.12 -2.53
N ALA A 350 -17.88 -11.04 -3.22
CA ALA A 350 -18.44 -9.88 -2.55
C ALA A 350 -19.88 -10.09 -2.08
N ASP A 351 -20.65 -10.97 -2.72
CA ASP A 351 -21.99 -11.32 -2.26
C ASP A 351 -21.91 -12.19 -1.01
N GLU A 352 -21.07 -13.24 -1.00
CA GLU A 352 -20.83 -14.06 0.19
C GLU A 352 -20.30 -13.21 1.37
N SER A 353 -19.36 -12.30 1.10
CA SER A 353 -18.83 -11.38 2.11
C SER A 353 -19.94 -10.48 2.68
N SER A 354 -20.82 -9.95 1.81
CA SER A 354 -21.95 -9.11 2.23
C SER A 354 -22.92 -9.89 3.12
N GLU A 355 -23.30 -11.10 2.73
CA GLU A 355 -24.17 -11.97 3.52
C GLU A 355 -23.61 -12.26 4.92
N ARG A 356 -22.28 -12.51 5.00
CA ARG A 356 -21.61 -12.73 6.29
C ARG A 356 -21.65 -11.51 7.19
N TRP A 357 -21.46 -10.31 6.65
CA TRP A 357 -21.56 -9.06 7.42
C TRP A 357 -23.00 -8.76 7.85
N ASP A 358 -23.97 -8.99 6.97
CA ASP A 358 -25.40 -8.78 7.25
C ASP A 358 -25.92 -9.71 8.35
N ALA A 359 -25.31 -10.88 8.51
CA ALA A 359 -25.64 -11.82 9.59
C ALA A 359 -25.21 -11.33 10.99
N ILE A 360 -24.31 -10.34 11.09
CA ILE A 360 -23.82 -9.84 12.37
C ILE A 360 -24.82 -8.88 13.01
N ALA A 361 -25.21 -9.18 14.25
CA ALA A 361 -26.09 -8.30 15.02
C ALA A 361 -25.48 -6.89 15.18
N GLY A 362 -26.18 -5.88 14.68
CA GLY A 362 -25.75 -4.47 14.72
C GLY A 362 -25.06 -3.99 13.45
N VAL A 363 -24.93 -4.84 12.44
CA VAL A 363 -24.55 -4.45 11.08
C VAL A 363 -25.84 -4.37 10.25
N ALA A 364 -26.07 -3.23 9.61
CA ALA A 364 -27.27 -2.94 8.85
C ALA A 364 -27.17 -3.32 7.36
N GLY A 365 -25.97 -3.69 6.92
CA GLY A 365 -25.65 -3.90 5.51
C GLY A 365 -24.15 -3.87 5.25
N ALA A 366 -23.72 -4.48 4.15
CA ALA A 366 -22.43 -4.23 3.52
C ALA A 366 -22.52 -3.22 2.36
N ARG A 367 -21.49 -2.40 2.18
CA ARG A 367 -21.36 -1.46 1.06
C ARG A 367 -19.92 -1.37 0.58
N TRP A 368 -19.72 -0.88 -0.63
CA TRP A 368 -18.37 -0.58 -1.11
C TRP A 368 -17.79 0.63 -0.36
N TRP A 369 -16.56 0.52 0.11
CA TRP A 369 -15.83 1.67 0.66
C TRP A 369 -15.22 2.49 -0.47
N PRO A 370 -15.66 3.74 -0.73
CA PRO A 370 -15.27 4.45 -1.94
C PRO A 370 -13.81 4.94 -1.94
N VAL A 371 -13.16 4.98 -0.78
CA VAL A 371 -11.84 5.63 -0.59
C VAL A 371 -10.74 5.12 -1.52
N PRO A 372 -10.55 3.80 -1.75
CA PRO A 372 -9.51 3.30 -2.66
C PRO A 372 -9.70 3.78 -4.10
N ILE A 373 -10.96 3.82 -4.56
CA ILE A 373 -11.30 4.32 -5.89
C ILE A 373 -11.12 5.84 -5.95
N GLN A 374 -11.55 6.55 -4.91
CA GLN A 374 -11.33 7.99 -4.79
C GLN A 374 -9.83 8.33 -4.85
N ALA A 375 -8.95 7.50 -4.31
CA ALA A 375 -7.50 7.69 -4.39
C ALA A 375 -6.98 7.61 -5.82
N GLU A 376 -7.47 6.66 -6.63
CA GLU A 376 -7.12 6.56 -8.05
C GLU A 376 -7.66 7.75 -8.87
N ILE A 377 -8.89 8.19 -8.59
CA ILE A 377 -9.49 9.38 -9.22
C ILE A 377 -8.70 10.64 -8.85
N TYR A 378 -8.38 10.81 -7.57
CA TYR A 378 -7.60 11.93 -7.06
C TYR A 378 -6.21 11.97 -7.71
N ARG A 379 -5.49 10.84 -7.73
CA ARG A 379 -4.17 10.71 -8.37
C ARG A 379 -4.22 11.10 -9.85
N ALA A 380 -5.21 10.61 -10.60
CA ALA A 380 -5.38 10.94 -12.01
C ALA A 380 -5.61 12.46 -12.22
N ALA A 381 -6.38 13.11 -11.35
CA ALA A 381 -6.57 14.55 -11.39
C ALA A 381 -5.28 15.32 -11.10
N MET A 382 -4.49 14.89 -10.10
CA MET A 382 -3.19 15.50 -9.78
C MET A 382 -2.18 15.35 -10.93
N GLU A 383 -2.14 14.17 -11.56
CA GLU A 383 -1.27 13.89 -12.71
C GLU A 383 -1.65 14.76 -13.91
N ASN A 384 -2.96 14.91 -14.18
CA ASN A 384 -3.45 15.79 -15.24
C ASN A 384 -3.10 17.26 -14.99
N GLN A 385 -3.23 17.74 -13.74
CA GLN A 385 -2.78 19.09 -13.38
C GLN A 385 -1.27 19.25 -13.56
N SER A 386 -0.48 18.26 -13.13
CA SER A 386 0.99 18.29 -13.25
C SER A 386 1.46 18.37 -14.70
N MET A 387 0.73 17.81 -15.66
CA MET A 387 1.03 17.97 -17.09
C MET A 387 0.79 19.39 -17.61
N ARG A 388 -0.04 20.19 -16.93
CA ARG A 388 -0.47 21.52 -17.36
C ARG A 388 0.26 22.65 -16.64
N ASP A 389 0.64 22.43 -15.39
CA ASP A 389 1.25 23.41 -14.51
C ASP A 389 2.58 22.88 -13.94
N PRO A 390 3.74 23.37 -14.44
CA PRO A 390 5.06 22.96 -13.95
C PRO A 390 5.31 23.28 -12.47
N PHE A 391 4.71 24.35 -11.92
CA PHE A 391 4.86 24.69 -10.52
C PHE A 391 4.09 23.70 -9.64
N PHE A 392 2.87 23.36 -10.05
CA PHE A 392 2.10 22.29 -9.41
C PHE A 392 2.83 20.94 -9.52
N ALA A 393 3.36 20.60 -10.70
CA ALA A 393 4.10 19.37 -10.91
C ALA A 393 5.29 19.26 -9.96
N PHE A 394 6.07 20.33 -9.83
CA PHE A 394 7.17 20.40 -8.88
C PHE A 394 6.69 20.21 -7.44
N TRP A 395 5.64 20.91 -7.01
CA TRP A 395 5.10 20.77 -5.67
C TRP A 395 4.59 19.35 -5.38
N TYR A 396 3.85 18.75 -6.32
CA TYR A 396 3.25 17.42 -6.17
C TYR A 396 4.32 16.32 -6.16
N GLN A 397 5.28 16.37 -7.09
CA GLN A 397 6.33 15.36 -7.20
C GLN A 397 7.42 15.50 -6.12
N SER A 398 7.72 16.72 -5.67
CA SER A 398 8.80 16.95 -4.68
C SER A 398 8.53 16.30 -3.33
N GLN A 399 7.27 16.01 -3.00
CA GLN A 399 6.89 15.30 -1.77
C GLN A 399 7.54 13.93 -1.65
N TRP A 400 7.71 13.23 -2.79
CA TRP A 400 8.16 11.84 -2.84
C TRP A 400 9.39 11.63 -3.72
N LEU A 401 10.07 12.72 -4.10
CA LEU A 401 11.23 12.67 -4.98
C LEU A 401 12.38 11.82 -4.41
N ILE A 402 12.53 11.77 -3.08
CA ILE A 402 13.53 10.93 -2.41
C ILE A 402 13.28 9.41 -2.59
N MET A 403 12.11 9.01 -3.09
CA MET A 403 11.76 7.61 -3.35
C MET A 403 11.50 7.37 -4.84
N ASP A 404 10.71 8.23 -5.47
CA ASP A 404 10.12 7.98 -6.79
C ASP A 404 11.02 8.45 -7.96
N ALA A 405 12.07 9.23 -7.67
CA ALA A 405 12.99 9.71 -8.70
C ALA A 405 13.85 8.60 -9.30
N GLN A 406 14.14 8.72 -10.59
CA GLN A 406 14.96 7.77 -11.35
C GLN A 406 16.45 8.13 -11.25
N ALA A 407 16.96 8.15 -10.01
CA ALA A 407 18.36 8.39 -9.69
C ALA A 407 18.84 7.36 -8.65
N GLU A 408 20.15 7.15 -8.54
CA GLU A 408 20.75 6.09 -7.72
C GLU A 408 20.35 6.16 -6.23
N MET A 409 20.44 7.33 -5.61
CA MET A 409 20.13 7.49 -4.18
C MET A 409 18.65 7.22 -3.85
N PRO A 410 17.66 7.82 -4.55
CA PRO A 410 16.26 7.44 -4.41
C PRO A 410 15.99 5.96 -4.63
N GLN A 411 16.68 5.33 -5.60
CA GLN A 411 16.57 3.89 -5.83
C GLN A 411 17.07 3.07 -4.63
N MET A 412 18.19 3.45 -4.00
CA MET A 412 18.69 2.78 -2.80
C MET A 412 17.73 2.92 -1.61
N LEU A 413 17.16 4.12 -1.38
CA LEU A 413 16.17 4.32 -0.31
C LEU A 413 14.91 3.48 -0.56
N SER A 414 14.40 3.50 -1.79
CA SER A 414 13.26 2.69 -2.22
C SER A 414 13.54 1.20 -2.11
N GLN A 415 14.71 0.71 -2.55
CA GLN A 415 15.11 -0.68 -2.37
C GLN A 415 15.18 -1.05 -0.88
N GLY A 416 15.76 -0.20 -0.04
CA GLY A 416 15.78 -0.43 1.41
C GLY A 416 14.38 -0.57 2.00
N ARG A 417 13.43 0.26 1.54
CA ARG A 417 12.02 0.16 1.93
C ARG A 417 11.34 -1.08 1.42
N TRP A 418 11.63 -1.48 0.19
CA TRP A 418 11.12 -2.72 -0.38
C TRP A 418 11.58 -3.93 0.45
N ARG A 419 12.90 -4.04 0.69
CA ARG A 419 13.49 -5.09 1.53
C ARG A 419 12.92 -5.10 2.96
N HIS A 420 12.74 -3.92 3.57
CA HIS A 420 12.10 -3.80 4.89
C HIS A 420 10.69 -4.39 4.89
N LEU A 421 9.86 -4.03 3.91
CA LEU A 421 8.49 -4.55 3.81
C LEU A 421 8.45 -6.06 3.48
N HIS A 422 9.52 -6.62 2.91
CA HIS A 422 9.67 -8.06 2.68
C HIS A 422 10.23 -8.82 3.89
N GLY A 423 10.61 -8.12 4.97
CA GLY A 423 11.25 -8.76 6.13
C GLY A 423 12.72 -9.11 5.92
N GLU A 424 13.35 -8.57 4.87
CA GLU A 424 14.73 -8.84 4.46
C GLU A 424 15.67 -7.80 5.09
N PHE A 425 15.96 -7.96 6.38
CA PHE A 425 16.66 -6.93 7.17
C PHE A 425 18.19 -6.95 7.03
N SER A 426 18.77 -8.11 6.74
CA SER A 426 20.21 -8.34 6.67
C SER A 426 20.62 -8.75 5.26
N ASP A 427 21.89 -8.61 4.95
CA ASP A 427 22.43 -8.99 3.64
C ASP A 427 22.33 -10.50 3.44
N ASP A 428 22.06 -10.90 2.20
CA ASP A 428 22.12 -12.29 1.76
C ASP A 428 23.45 -12.49 1.02
N GLU A 429 24.37 -13.22 1.67
CA GLU A 429 25.71 -13.49 1.11
C GLU A 429 25.66 -14.45 -0.09
N ASP A 430 24.67 -15.34 -0.14
CA ASP A 430 24.55 -16.35 -1.19
C ASP A 430 24.03 -15.70 -2.49
N ASP A 431 23.05 -14.81 -2.37
CA ASP A 431 22.47 -14.07 -3.51
C ASP A 431 23.18 -12.74 -3.80
N LEU A 432 24.20 -12.37 -2.99
CA LEU A 432 24.91 -11.09 -3.05
C LEU A 432 23.97 -9.88 -3.06
N THR A 433 22.91 -9.95 -2.25
CA THR A 433 21.91 -8.88 -2.14
C THR A 433 22.01 -8.16 -0.81
N GLU A 434 21.97 -6.83 -0.87
CA GLU A 434 21.98 -5.98 0.33
C GLU A 434 20.59 -6.00 1.00
N GLY A 435 20.58 -6.16 2.31
CA GLY A 435 19.38 -6.07 3.13
C GLY A 435 18.99 -4.63 3.43
N ALA A 436 17.78 -4.46 3.98
CA ALA A 436 17.22 -3.14 4.30
C ALA A 436 18.16 -2.27 5.16
N ARG A 437 18.87 -2.89 6.11
CA ARG A 437 19.79 -2.19 7.02
C ARG A 437 20.96 -1.54 6.29
N THR A 438 21.61 -2.29 5.41
CA THR A 438 22.76 -1.82 4.63
C THR A 438 22.35 -0.70 3.69
N LEU A 439 21.23 -0.90 2.99
CA LEU A 439 20.64 0.11 2.09
C LEU A 439 20.30 1.41 2.84
N TYR A 440 19.65 1.36 4.01
CA TYR A 440 19.38 2.56 4.79
C TYR A 440 20.64 3.22 5.37
N LEU A 441 21.67 2.44 5.74
CA LEU A 441 22.94 2.99 6.20
C LEU A 441 23.66 3.77 5.08
N SER A 442 23.59 3.29 3.83
CA SER A 442 24.17 3.98 2.67
C SER A 442 23.59 5.39 2.46
N GLN A 443 22.32 5.60 2.81
CA GLN A 443 21.63 6.89 2.64
C GLN A 443 22.02 7.95 3.67
N ARG A 444 22.89 7.61 4.63
CA ARG A 444 23.16 8.45 5.80
C ARG A 444 24.49 9.20 5.70
N ALA A 445 24.73 9.83 4.56
CA ALA A 445 25.86 10.73 4.34
C ALA A 445 26.02 11.71 5.52
N PRO A 446 27.25 11.91 6.02
CA PRO A 446 27.51 12.84 7.11
C PRO A 446 27.26 14.30 6.68
N GLU A 447 27.00 15.17 7.65
CA GLU A 447 26.60 16.56 7.35
C GLU A 447 27.69 17.35 6.61
N PHE A 448 28.97 17.07 6.88
CA PHE A 448 30.06 17.72 6.17
C PHE A 448 30.08 17.36 4.69
N GLU A 449 29.81 16.10 4.32
CA GLU A 449 29.75 15.68 2.92
C GLU A 449 28.58 16.34 2.19
N ILE A 450 27.42 16.46 2.85
CA ILE A 450 26.28 17.21 2.31
C ILE A 450 26.68 18.69 2.09
N ALA A 451 27.39 19.29 3.04
CA ALA A 451 27.86 20.67 2.92
C ALA A 451 28.89 20.85 1.78
N ASP A 452 29.77 19.87 1.61
CA ASP A 452 30.84 19.86 0.61
C ASP A 452 30.31 19.79 -0.83
N LEU A 453 29.03 19.45 -1.04
CA LEU A 453 28.37 19.52 -2.37
C LEU A 453 28.52 20.89 -3.05
N ARG A 454 28.73 21.97 -2.27
CA ARG A 454 28.97 23.32 -2.81
C ARG A 454 30.34 23.47 -3.48
N ILE A 455 31.32 22.67 -3.08
CA ILE A 455 32.73 22.84 -3.46
C ILE A 455 33.34 21.60 -4.14
N ASP A 456 32.74 20.43 -3.94
CA ASP A 456 33.21 19.16 -4.50
C ASP A 456 32.57 18.88 -5.86
N LEU A 457 33.38 18.93 -6.92
CA LEU A 457 32.94 18.69 -8.29
C LEU A 457 32.59 17.23 -8.58
N GLU A 458 33.24 16.27 -7.91
CA GLU A 458 32.92 14.85 -8.10
C GLU A 458 31.60 14.51 -7.42
N LEU A 459 31.36 15.07 -6.22
CA LEU A 459 30.07 14.95 -5.56
C LEU A 459 28.97 15.61 -6.38
N GLN A 460 29.19 16.82 -6.92
CA GLN A 460 28.22 17.45 -7.83
C GLN A 460 27.89 16.56 -9.04
N LYS A 461 28.89 15.95 -9.68
CA LYS A 461 28.67 15.03 -10.80
C LYS A 461 27.87 13.80 -10.38
N ALA A 462 28.18 13.21 -9.22
CA ALA A 462 27.47 12.05 -8.69
C ALA A 462 25.98 12.34 -8.46
N TYR A 463 25.65 13.54 -8.00
CA TYR A 463 24.27 14.00 -7.80
C TYR A 463 23.65 14.65 -9.04
N GLY A 464 24.28 14.53 -10.21
CA GLY A 464 23.75 15.05 -11.47
C GLY A 464 23.72 16.58 -11.58
N LEU A 465 24.39 17.28 -10.66
CA LEU A 465 24.52 18.74 -10.70
C LEU A 465 25.53 19.13 -11.78
N ARG A 466 25.05 19.86 -12.79
CA ARG A 466 25.88 20.41 -13.85
C ARG A 466 25.52 21.86 -14.06
N ARG A 467 26.53 22.73 -13.99
CA ARG A 467 26.35 24.13 -14.33
C ARG A 467 26.25 24.27 -15.85
N GLU A 468 25.07 24.64 -16.33
CA GLU A 468 24.83 24.85 -17.76
C GLU A 468 25.43 26.18 -18.25
N LEU A 469 25.74 26.25 -19.54
CA LEU A 469 26.30 27.45 -20.16
C LEU A 469 25.26 28.59 -20.12
N GLY A 470 25.60 29.70 -19.47
CA GLY A 470 24.68 30.83 -19.29
C GLY A 470 23.86 30.81 -17.99
N MET A 471 24.00 29.77 -17.17
CA MET A 471 23.37 29.71 -15.84
C MET A 471 24.05 30.68 -14.87
N ASP A 472 23.25 31.54 -14.24
CA ASP A 472 23.75 32.48 -13.25
C ASP A 472 24.17 31.77 -11.94
N ASN A 473 24.98 32.44 -11.12
CA ASN A 473 25.46 31.85 -9.86
C ASN A 473 24.33 31.56 -8.86
N GLN A 474 23.29 32.40 -8.84
CA GLN A 474 22.20 32.29 -7.87
C GLN A 474 21.31 31.07 -8.17
N GLN A 475 21.03 30.82 -9.45
CA GLN A 475 20.33 29.64 -9.94
C GLN A 475 21.10 28.37 -9.61
N PHE A 476 22.42 28.35 -9.83
CA PHE A 476 23.23 27.18 -9.50
C PHE A 476 23.32 26.91 -7.99
N GLU A 477 23.49 27.96 -7.16
CA GLU A 477 23.46 27.82 -5.70
C GLU A 477 22.08 27.32 -5.21
N ALA A 478 20.98 27.75 -5.84
CA ALA A 478 19.65 27.26 -5.51
C ALA A 478 19.48 25.77 -5.84
N GLN A 479 20.03 25.30 -6.99
CA GLN A 479 20.05 23.87 -7.32
C GLN A 479 20.85 23.05 -6.31
N ILE A 480 22.03 23.53 -5.90
CA ILE A 480 22.84 22.87 -4.87
C ILE A 480 22.05 22.79 -3.55
N ALA A 481 21.45 23.90 -3.10
CA ALA A 481 20.67 23.93 -1.87
C ALA A 481 19.47 22.95 -1.91
N GLN A 482 18.83 22.82 -3.07
CA GLN A 482 17.74 21.88 -3.28
C GLN A 482 18.23 20.42 -3.15
N VAL A 483 19.34 20.06 -3.80
CA VAL A 483 19.91 18.70 -3.69
C VAL A 483 20.35 18.41 -2.25
N GLN A 484 20.98 19.36 -1.56
CA GLN A 484 21.32 19.22 -0.15
C GLN A 484 20.08 18.99 0.72
N SER A 485 18.95 19.65 0.41
CA SER A 485 17.68 19.43 1.10
C SER A 485 17.18 18.00 0.91
N LEU A 486 17.22 17.49 -0.33
CA LEU A 486 16.84 16.11 -0.65
C LEU A 486 17.75 15.09 0.02
N MET A 487 19.07 15.30 0.03
CA MET A 487 20.02 14.44 0.75
C MET A 487 19.70 14.37 2.25
N ARG A 488 19.42 15.52 2.89
CA ARG A 488 19.03 15.55 4.31
C ARG A 488 17.70 14.85 4.54
N GLN A 489 16.72 15.01 3.65
CA GLN A 489 15.43 14.35 3.75
C GLN A 489 15.56 12.82 3.60
N GLY A 490 16.36 12.35 2.63
CA GLY A 490 16.71 10.94 2.46
C GLY A 490 17.40 10.36 3.68
N LYS A 491 18.46 11.02 4.19
CA LYS A 491 19.17 10.65 5.42
C LYS A 491 18.22 10.52 6.61
N ARG A 492 17.35 11.51 6.84
CA ARG A 492 16.41 11.54 7.98
C ARG A 492 15.37 10.43 7.87
N THR A 493 14.84 10.19 6.67
CA THR A 493 13.88 9.11 6.40
C THR A 493 14.52 7.73 6.58
N ALA A 494 15.70 7.51 6.01
CA ALA A 494 16.48 6.29 6.20
C ALA A 494 16.83 6.06 7.68
N THR A 495 17.13 7.11 8.44
CA THR A 495 17.41 6.99 9.89
C THR A 495 16.15 6.54 10.66
N TYR A 496 14.98 7.09 10.34
CA TYR A 496 13.72 6.68 10.94
C TYR A 496 13.36 5.24 10.59
N TRP A 497 13.38 4.87 9.30
CA TRP A 497 13.06 3.51 8.88
C TRP A 497 14.08 2.46 9.33
N LEU A 498 15.36 2.82 9.41
CA LEU A 498 16.37 1.98 10.05
C LEU A 498 16.00 1.70 11.51
N SER A 499 15.47 2.70 12.24
CA SER A 499 15.03 2.51 13.63
C SER A 499 13.86 1.51 13.73
N LEU A 500 12.93 1.56 12.78
CA LEU A 500 11.85 0.56 12.66
C LEU A 500 12.41 -0.84 12.37
N VAL A 501 13.36 -0.97 11.44
CA VAL A 501 14.03 -2.27 11.17
C VAL A 501 14.70 -2.82 12.42
N GLN A 502 15.32 -1.99 13.26
CA GLN A 502 15.91 -2.47 14.52
C GLN A 502 14.83 -2.99 15.48
N TYR A 503 13.67 -2.33 15.53
CA TYR A 503 12.54 -2.77 16.34
C TYR A 503 11.97 -4.10 15.82
N ASP A 504 11.69 -4.17 14.51
CA ASP A 504 11.11 -5.33 13.82
C ASP A 504 12.06 -6.54 13.82
N ASP A 505 13.38 -6.33 13.87
CA ASP A 505 14.39 -7.40 14.01
C ASP A 505 14.66 -7.79 15.49
N GLY A 506 13.83 -7.33 16.43
CA GLY A 506 13.94 -7.63 17.87
C GLY A 506 15.14 -6.97 18.58
N ARG A 507 15.86 -6.05 17.92
CA ARG A 507 17.01 -5.32 18.49
C ARG A 507 16.54 -4.09 19.26
N ILE A 508 15.68 -4.29 20.25
CA ILE A 508 14.92 -3.25 20.96
C ILE A 508 15.83 -2.17 21.58
N GLU A 509 16.94 -2.54 22.24
CA GLU A 509 17.89 -1.54 22.77
C GLU A 509 18.57 -0.70 21.69
N THR A 510 18.81 -1.30 20.52
CA THR A 510 19.39 -0.59 19.38
C THR A 510 18.34 0.37 18.83
N ALA A 511 17.09 -0.08 18.63
CA ALA A 511 15.97 0.76 18.23
C ALA A 511 15.81 1.98 19.15
N ARG A 512 15.87 1.79 20.48
CA ARG A 512 15.82 2.87 21.48
C ARG A 512 16.87 3.94 21.19
N ASN A 513 18.13 3.51 21.06
CA ASN A 513 19.25 4.42 20.81
C ASN A 513 19.10 5.16 19.47
N TRP A 514 18.57 4.50 18.43
CA TRP A 514 18.35 5.11 17.13
C TRP A 514 17.24 6.17 17.16
N PHE A 515 16.08 5.84 17.74
CA PHE A 515 15.00 6.81 17.88
C PHE A 515 15.43 8.01 18.72
N ASP A 516 15.97 7.77 19.92
CA ASP A 516 16.34 8.82 20.88
C ASP A 516 17.48 9.71 20.38
N LYS A 517 18.60 9.10 19.96
CA LYS A 517 19.85 9.85 19.69
C LYS A 517 20.03 10.27 18.24
N ARG A 518 19.23 9.74 17.30
CA ARG A 518 19.44 9.96 15.86
C ARG A 518 18.22 10.58 15.19
N VAL A 519 17.02 10.05 15.44
CA VAL A 519 15.80 10.61 14.84
C VAL A 519 15.34 11.84 15.62
N LEU A 520 15.33 11.76 16.95
CA LEU A 520 14.92 12.85 17.85
C LEU A 520 16.07 13.80 18.23
N ASP A 521 17.16 13.80 17.45
CA ASP A 521 18.27 14.74 17.60
C ASP A 521 17.78 16.18 17.34
N PRO A 522 17.77 17.08 18.33
CA PRO A 522 17.28 18.45 18.17
C PRO A 522 18.06 19.26 17.13
N ALA A 523 19.29 18.86 16.79
CA ALA A 523 20.07 19.51 15.73
C ALA A 523 19.60 19.13 14.31
N GLN A 524 18.77 18.09 14.17
CA GLN A 524 18.33 17.54 12.89
C GLN A 524 16.81 17.34 12.85
N PRO A 525 16.01 18.43 12.85
CA PRO A 525 14.56 18.34 12.89
C PRO A 525 14.02 17.53 11.71
N THR A 526 12.99 16.73 11.95
CA THR A 526 12.49 15.76 10.97
C THR A 526 10.98 15.63 11.02
N PRO A 527 10.28 15.47 9.88
CA PRO A 527 8.84 15.23 9.87
C PRO A 527 8.45 13.92 10.59
N TRP A 528 9.41 13.03 10.83
CA TRP A 528 9.22 11.76 11.52
C TRP A 528 9.18 11.88 13.05
N GLU A 529 9.41 13.06 13.63
CA GLU A 529 9.48 13.24 15.10
C GLU A 529 8.27 12.68 15.86
N PRO A 530 7.00 12.96 15.47
CA PRO A 530 5.85 12.42 16.19
C PRO A 530 5.81 10.89 16.19
N ALA A 531 6.08 10.27 15.03
CA ALA A 531 6.06 8.83 14.88
C ALA A 531 7.28 8.16 15.56
N ALA A 532 8.44 8.82 15.54
CA ALA A 532 9.64 8.38 16.25
C ALA A 532 9.46 8.41 17.77
N ARG A 533 8.79 9.44 18.29
CA ARG A 533 8.46 9.53 19.71
C ARG A 533 7.47 8.45 20.15
N TYR A 534 6.44 8.19 19.33
CA TYR A 534 5.54 7.07 19.56
C TYR A 534 6.30 5.72 19.58
N ASN A 535 7.10 5.45 18.56
CA ASN A 535 7.86 4.20 18.47
C ASN A 535 8.96 4.07 19.55
N LEU A 536 9.54 5.18 20.02
CA LEU A 536 10.42 5.17 21.19
C LEU A 536 9.63 4.77 22.44
N ALA A 537 8.41 5.29 22.63
CA ALA A 537 7.56 4.85 23.73
C ALA A 537 7.23 3.35 23.64
N ARG A 538 6.90 2.84 22.45
CA ARG A 538 6.70 1.39 22.21
C ARG A 538 7.95 0.58 22.57
N THR A 539 9.13 1.11 22.25
CA THR A 539 10.41 0.50 22.60
C THR A 539 10.62 0.47 24.12
N GLU A 540 10.30 1.55 24.83
CA GLU A 540 10.36 1.58 26.30
C GLU A 540 9.36 0.61 26.94
N GLU A 541 8.15 0.45 26.38
CA GLU A 541 7.19 -0.56 26.83
C GLU A 541 7.75 -1.98 26.72
N GLN A 542 8.37 -2.32 25.58
CA GLN A 542 9.03 -3.62 25.38
C GLN A 542 10.20 -3.86 26.35
N LEU A 543 10.86 -2.79 26.81
CA LEU A 543 11.95 -2.87 27.81
C LEU A 543 11.44 -2.81 29.26
N GLY A 544 10.12 -2.82 29.48
CA GLY A 544 9.50 -2.71 30.80
C GLY A 544 9.68 -1.34 31.46
N GLN A 545 10.01 -0.29 30.70
CA GLN A 545 10.24 1.07 31.19
C GLN A 545 8.97 1.92 31.11
N THR A 546 7.91 1.49 31.80
CA THR A 546 6.56 2.08 31.71
C THR A 546 6.54 3.59 31.98
N GLU A 547 7.26 4.09 32.98
CA GLU A 547 7.30 5.52 33.29
C GLU A 547 7.88 6.36 32.13
N ALA A 548 8.93 5.85 31.49
CA ALA A 548 9.55 6.49 30.33
C ALA A 548 8.59 6.51 29.13
N ALA A 549 7.92 5.39 28.87
CA ALA A 549 6.90 5.29 27.83
C ALA A 549 5.74 6.29 28.05
N VAL A 550 5.19 6.34 29.27
CA VAL A 550 4.11 7.29 29.63
C VAL A 550 4.54 8.74 29.42
N LYS A 551 5.79 9.08 29.76
CA LYS A 551 6.33 10.42 29.54
C LYS A 551 6.41 10.77 28.06
N LEU A 552 6.88 9.84 27.22
CA LEU A 552 7.01 10.03 25.77
C LEU A 552 5.66 10.16 25.06
N LEU A 553 4.64 9.43 25.52
CA LEU A 553 3.28 9.46 24.95
C LEU A 553 2.50 10.74 25.29
N LYS A 554 2.88 11.46 26.35
CA LYS A 554 2.25 12.73 26.75
C LYS A 554 2.84 13.90 25.96
N THR A 555 2.41 14.02 24.72
CA THR A 555 2.90 15.03 23.77
C THR A 555 1.99 16.26 23.74
N VAL A 556 2.36 17.28 22.95
CA VAL A 556 1.53 18.48 22.71
C VAL A 556 1.62 18.81 21.22
N GLY A 557 0.48 18.76 20.53
CA GLY A 557 0.34 19.11 19.12
C GLY A 557 0.71 18.01 18.13
N ASP A 558 1.07 16.80 18.59
CA ASP A 558 1.33 15.68 17.68
C ASP A 558 0.00 15.16 17.08
N PRO A 559 0.00 14.67 15.82
CA PRO A 559 -1.20 14.14 15.18
C PRO A 559 -1.89 13.01 15.97
N GLN A 560 -1.13 12.16 16.66
CA GLN A 560 -1.65 11.01 17.43
C GLN A 560 -1.77 11.30 18.94
N GLU A 561 -1.76 12.56 19.37
CA GLU A 561 -1.73 12.92 20.79
C GLU A 561 -2.90 12.30 21.58
N GLN A 562 -4.12 12.29 21.01
CA GLN A 562 -5.29 11.76 21.73
C GLN A 562 -5.12 10.27 22.03
N GLY A 563 -4.77 9.49 21.00
CA GLY A 563 -4.50 8.06 21.11
C GLY A 563 -3.34 7.75 22.05
N ASN A 564 -2.25 8.52 21.95
CA ASN A 564 -1.09 8.35 22.83
C ASN A 564 -1.44 8.57 24.30
N ARG A 565 -2.27 9.56 24.61
CA ARG A 565 -2.74 9.81 25.99
C ARG A 565 -3.63 8.68 26.51
N ILE A 566 -4.45 8.07 25.65
CA ILE A 566 -5.26 6.89 26.02
C ILE A 566 -4.34 5.71 26.30
N ARG A 567 -3.38 5.42 25.41
CA ARG A 567 -2.38 4.36 25.62
C ARG A 567 -1.59 4.57 26.91
N ALA A 568 -1.12 5.79 27.17
CA ALA A 568 -0.41 6.15 28.40
C ALA A 568 -1.24 5.88 29.67
N ARG A 569 -2.56 6.07 29.61
CA ARG A 569 -3.47 5.74 30.71
C ARG A 569 -3.65 4.24 30.89
N LEU A 570 -3.63 3.47 29.81
CA LEU A 570 -3.76 2.01 29.86
C LEU A 570 -2.51 1.37 30.47
N ILE A 571 -1.32 1.72 29.97
CA ILE A 571 -0.05 1.13 30.44
C ILE A 571 0.32 1.57 31.86
N GLY A 572 -0.11 2.75 32.30
CA GLY A 572 0.20 3.26 33.65
C GLY A 572 -0.69 2.71 34.76
N ARG A 573 -1.52 1.70 34.47
CA ARG A 573 -2.39 1.02 35.44
C ARG A 573 -1.77 -0.23 36.03
N ASP A 574 -0.89 -0.87 35.26
CA ASP A 574 -0.07 -2.00 35.70
C ASP A 574 1.10 -1.48 36.53
#